data_AF-A0A1F3BFY4-F1
#
_entry.id   AF-A0A1F3BFY4-F1
#
_cell.length_a   1.000
_cell.length_b   1.000
_cell.length_c   1.000
_cell.angle_alpha   90.00
_cell.angle_beta   90.00
_cell.angle_gamma   90.00
#
_symmetry.space_group_name_H-M   'P 1'
#
loop_
_entity.id
_entity.type
_entity.pdbx_description
1 polymer ?
#
loop_
_entity_poly.entity_id
_entity_poly.type
_entity_poly.pdbx_seq_one_letter_code
_entity_poly.pdbx_strand_id
1 'polypeptide(L)'
;MKNTAKIYLFLAILFLASSFKSFTQEKVDDLKMIVENKEKAFIDEGEFIRVNFMISGLYSGHSVKPYVEQALLIPEIKKLNISNIVDQNGQRRGYVLLKKDSYLSALSTTLNILKVKEIDVDNKITDIAGYIEMCK
;
A
#
# COMPACT_ATOMS: atom_id res chain seq x y z
N MET A 1 -56.52 -4.45 49.54
CA MET A 1 -55.59 -3.33 49.25
C MET A 1 -54.21 -3.79 49.73
N LYS A 2 -53.14 -3.95 48.96
CA LYS A 2 -52.70 -3.39 47.68
C LYS A 2 -51.93 -4.47 46.89
N ASN A 3 -52.18 -4.51 45.59
CA ASN A 3 -51.29 -5.03 44.55
C ASN A 3 -49.89 -4.43 44.69
N THR A 4 -48.84 -5.22 44.46
CA THR A 4 -47.76 -4.82 43.55
C THR A 4 -46.90 -6.03 43.20
N ALA A 5 -47.08 -6.48 41.96
CA ALA A 5 -46.14 -7.31 41.22
C ALA A 5 -44.75 -6.67 41.20
N LYS A 6 -43.71 -7.48 41.42
CA LYS A 6 -42.35 -7.22 40.92
C LYS A 6 -41.75 -8.53 40.41
N ILE A 7 -42.23 -8.89 39.23
CA ILE A 7 -41.45 -9.57 38.19
C ILE A 7 -40.24 -8.67 37.87
N TYR A 8 -39.21 -9.23 37.23
CA TYR A 8 -37.98 -8.59 36.74
C TYR A 8 -36.76 -8.72 37.66
N LEU A 9 -36.22 -9.94 37.73
CA LEU A 9 -34.79 -10.13 37.89
C LEU A 9 -34.29 -11.16 36.85
N PHE A 10 -34.47 -10.81 35.57
CA PHE A 10 -33.97 -11.57 34.43
C PHE A 10 -33.48 -10.60 33.35
N LEU A 11 -32.58 -9.68 33.72
CA LEU A 11 -32.03 -8.69 32.78
C LEU A 11 -30.67 -8.15 33.23
N ALA A 12 -29.77 -9.05 33.63
CA ALA A 12 -28.39 -8.69 33.98
C ALA A 12 -27.33 -9.57 33.28
N ILE A 13 -27.68 -10.25 32.18
CA ILE A 13 -26.74 -11.10 31.40
C ILE A 13 -26.85 -10.80 29.89
N LEU A 14 -26.97 -9.53 29.51
CA LEU A 14 -26.99 -9.13 28.09
C LEU A 14 -26.02 -7.99 27.74
N PHE A 15 -25.15 -7.57 28.67
CA PHE A 15 -24.23 -6.43 28.46
C PHE A 15 -22.74 -6.76 28.63
N LEU A 16 -22.34 -8.00 28.39
CA LEU A 16 -20.91 -8.40 28.37
C LEU A 16 -20.43 -8.96 27.02
N ALA A 17 -21.29 -9.00 26.00
CA ALA A 17 -20.92 -9.50 24.66
C ALA A 17 -20.71 -8.40 23.60
N SER A 18 -20.87 -7.11 23.93
CA SER A 18 -20.77 -6.01 22.95
C SER A 18 -19.41 -5.30 22.93
N SER A 19 -18.38 -5.85 23.58
CA SER A 19 -17.04 -5.25 23.60
C SER A 19 -15.98 -6.05 22.85
N PHE A 20 -16.37 -7.09 22.10
CA PHE A 20 -15.55 -7.51 20.96
C PHE A 20 -15.84 -6.52 19.83
N LYS A 21 -15.22 -5.34 19.90
CA LYS A 21 -14.90 -4.62 18.68
C LYS A 21 -14.10 -5.62 17.86
N SER A 22 -14.74 -6.10 16.80
CA SER A 22 -14.10 -6.81 15.71
C SER A 22 -12.74 -6.18 15.48
N PHE A 23 -11.67 -6.94 15.70
CA PHE A 23 -10.39 -6.67 15.09
C PHE A 23 -10.66 -6.83 13.60
N THR A 24 -11.16 -5.75 12.98
CA THR A 24 -11.26 -5.62 11.55
C THR A 24 -9.85 -5.80 11.06
N GLN A 25 -9.61 -6.96 10.45
CA GLN A 25 -8.50 -7.17 9.54
C GLN A 25 -8.69 -6.13 8.44
N GLU A 26 -8.14 -4.94 8.68
CA GLU A 26 -8.33 -3.77 7.84
C GLU A 26 -7.70 -4.12 6.49
N LYS A 27 -8.59 -4.24 5.49
CA LYS A 27 -8.27 -4.69 4.15
C LYS A 27 -7.08 -3.93 3.59
N VAL A 28 -5.97 -4.63 3.40
CA VAL A 28 -4.85 -4.20 2.55
C VAL A 28 -5.27 -4.43 1.09
N ASP A 29 -6.38 -3.83 0.65
CA ASP A 29 -6.97 -4.25 -0.63
C ASP A 29 -6.72 -3.27 -1.78
N ASP A 30 -6.47 -1.98 -1.50
CA ASP A 30 -6.36 -0.96 -2.55
C ASP A 30 -5.07 -0.14 -2.44
N LEU A 31 -3.93 -0.77 -2.71
CA LEU A 31 -2.65 -0.07 -2.78
C LEU A 31 -2.60 0.83 -4.01
N LYS A 32 -2.32 2.11 -3.78
CA LYS A 32 -2.20 3.11 -4.83
C LYS A 32 -0.80 3.70 -4.82
N MET A 33 -0.17 3.71 -5.99
CA MET A 33 1.11 4.39 -6.21
C MET A 33 0.84 5.82 -6.63
N ILE A 34 1.66 6.75 -6.16
CA ILE A 34 1.56 8.17 -6.48
C ILE A 34 2.91 8.64 -7.02
N VAL A 35 2.87 9.32 -8.15
CA VAL A 35 3.99 9.89 -8.88
C VAL A 35 3.69 11.37 -9.11
N GLU A 36 4.21 12.22 -8.23
CA GLU A 36 3.93 13.68 -8.23
C GLU A 36 4.49 14.42 -9.44
N ASN A 37 5.51 13.85 -10.09
CA ASN A 37 6.10 14.41 -11.30
C ASN A 37 6.79 13.28 -12.05
N LYS A 38 6.23 12.91 -13.21
CA LYS A 38 6.76 11.80 -14.01
C LYS A 38 8.22 12.02 -14.41
N GLU A 39 8.61 13.22 -14.83
CA GLU A 39 9.98 13.51 -15.29
C GLU A 39 11.02 13.41 -14.16
N LYS A 40 10.63 13.79 -12.94
CA LYS A 40 11.50 13.71 -11.75
C LYS A 40 11.45 12.36 -11.05
N ALA A 41 10.49 11.51 -11.41
CA ALA A 41 10.36 10.19 -10.83
C ALA A 41 11.50 9.26 -11.29
N PHE A 42 11.96 9.41 -12.55
CA PHE A 42 13.01 8.59 -13.13
C PHE A 42 14.35 9.33 -13.07
N ILE A 43 15.31 8.73 -12.36
CA ILE A 43 16.67 9.25 -12.22
C ILE A 43 17.63 8.23 -12.83
N ASP A 44 18.43 8.67 -13.80
CA ASP A 44 19.51 7.88 -14.38
C ASP A 44 20.67 7.75 -13.40
N GLU A 45 21.01 6.51 -13.02
CA GLU A 45 22.11 6.17 -12.13
C GLU A 45 23.14 5.26 -12.84
N GLY A 46 23.34 5.47 -14.15
CA GLY A 46 24.34 4.77 -14.97
C GLY A 46 23.78 3.48 -15.56
N GLU A 47 24.15 2.33 -15.00
CA GLU A 47 23.62 1.01 -15.40
C GLU A 47 22.19 0.77 -14.90
N PHE A 48 21.67 1.69 -14.07
CA PHE A 48 20.38 1.57 -13.41
C PHE A 48 19.54 2.83 -13.60
N ILE A 49 18.22 2.65 -13.49
CA ILE A 49 17.24 3.71 -13.37
C ILE A 49 16.62 3.61 -11.98
N ARG A 50 16.67 4.70 -11.21
CA ARG A 50 15.93 4.83 -9.96
C ARG A 50 14.56 5.43 -10.25
N VAL A 51 13.51 4.78 -9.77
CA VAL A 51 12.13 5.28 -9.84
C VAL A 51 11.68 5.63 -8.42
N ASN A 52 11.47 6.92 -8.17
CA ASN A 52 10.94 7.43 -6.90
C ASN A 52 9.42 7.48 -6.95
N PHE A 53 8.78 7.12 -5.83
CA PHE A 53 7.32 7.09 -5.75
C PHE A 53 6.83 7.24 -4.30
N MET A 54 5.53 7.42 -4.15
CA MET A 54 4.83 7.27 -2.89
C MET A 54 3.79 6.16 -2.99
N ILE A 55 3.47 5.51 -1.87
CA ILE A 55 2.42 4.50 -1.80
C ILE A 55 1.45 4.87 -0.69
N SER A 56 0.16 4.88 -1.01
CA SER A 56 -0.94 4.93 -0.04
C SER A 56 -1.57 3.55 0.16
N GLY A 57 -2.25 3.36 1.30
CA GLY A 57 -2.88 2.09 1.68
C GLY A 57 -1.99 1.15 2.50
N LEU A 58 -0.76 1.58 2.84
CA LEU A 58 0.13 0.88 3.78
C LEU A 58 0.09 1.53 5.17
N TYR A 59 -0.88 1.13 5.99
CA TYR A 59 -1.09 1.66 7.34
C TYR A 59 0.11 1.44 8.27
N SER A 60 0.26 2.29 9.28
CA SER A 60 1.27 2.18 10.34
C SER A 60 1.24 0.79 11.00
N GLY A 61 2.29 -0.02 10.78
CA GLY A 61 2.35 -1.41 11.24
C GLY A 61 2.34 -2.45 10.11
N HIS A 62 1.92 -2.09 8.90
CA HIS A 62 2.08 -2.97 7.74
C HIS A 62 3.54 -3.11 7.37
N SER A 63 4.04 -4.34 7.39
CA SER A 63 5.43 -4.65 7.04
C SER A 63 5.62 -4.62 5.53
N VAL A 64 6.59 -3.82 5.07
CA VAL A 64 6.99 -3.78 3.66
C VAL A 64 8.03 -4.85 3.30
N LYS A 65 8.61 -5.50 4.32
CA LYS A 65 9.68 -6.48 4.19
C LYS A 65 9.35 -7.60 3.19
N PRO A 66 8.14 -8.22 3.21
CA PRO A 66 7.82 -9.28 2.26
C PRO A 66 7.86 -8.84 0.79
N TYR A 67 7.47 -7.60 0.49
CA TYR A 67 7.52 -7.06 -0.87
C TYR A 67 8.96 -6.78 -1.30
N VAL A 68 9.78 -6.25 -0.39
CA VAL A 68 11.21 -6.00 -0.62
C VAL A 68 11.93 -7.32 -0.90
N GLU A 69 11.70 -8.34 -0.08
CA GLU A 69 12.32 -9.66 -0.25
C GLU A 69 11.92 -10.31 -1.58
N GLN A 70 10.64 -10.25 -1.96
CA GLN A 70 10.18 -10.77 -3.26
C GLN A 70 10.78 -10.00 -4.44
N ALA A 71 10.85 -8.67 -4.36
CA ALA A 71 11.41 -7.86 -5.43
C ALA A 71 12.90 -8.17 -5.67
N LEU A 72 13.66 -8.43 -4.61
CA LEU A 72 15.09 -8.77 -4.71
C LEU A 72 15.36 -10.15 -5.33
N LEU A 73 14.34 -10.99 -5.52
CA LEU A 73 14.46 -12.25 -6.28
C LEU A 73 14.47 -12.02 -7.79
N ILE A 74 14.06 -10.84 -8.25
CA ILE A 74 14.00 -10.49 -9.68
C ILE A 74 15.36 -9.92 -10.11
N PRO A 75 16.09 -10.56 -11.06
CA PRO A 75 17.43 -10.15 -11.45
C PRO A 75 17.56 -8.71 -11.97
N GLU A 76 16.47 -8.16 -12.48
CA GLU A 76 16.39 -6.79 -13.01
C GLU A 76 16.16 -5.74 -11.93
N ILE A 77 15.82 -6.14 -10.70
CA ILE A 77 15.59 -5.25 -9.56
C ILE A 77 16.83 -5.29 -8.66
N LYS A 78 17.61 -4.20 -8.65
CA LYS A 78 18.80 -4.09 -7.79
C LYS A 78 18.43 -3.81 -6.34
N LYS A 79 17.39 -3.00 -6.13
CA LYS A 79 16.96 -2.56 -4.80
C LYS A 79 15.51 -2.11 -4.82
N LEU A 80 14.76 -2.46 -3.78
CA LEU A 80 13.47 -1.84 -3.46
C LEU A 80 13.55 -1.32 -2.02
N ASN A 81 13.16 -0.07 -1.81
CA ASN A 81 13.07 0.50 -0.47
C ASN A 81 11.76 1.28 -0.33
N ILE A 82 11.06 1.07 0.78
CA ILE A 82 9.85 1.79 1.14
C ILE A 82 10.03 2.21 2.60
N SER A 83 9.88 3.51 2.86
CA SER A 83 9.95 4.07 4.20
C SER A 83 8.91 3.43 5.12
N ASN A 84 9.29 3.12 6.35
CA ASN A 84 8.35 2.72 7.39
C ASN A 84 7.60 3.92 8.00
N ILE A 85 8.02 5.14 7.66
CA ILE A 85 7.39 6.38 8.12
C ILE A 85 6.27 6.73 7.16
N VAL A 86 5.07 6.86 7.72
CA VAL A 86 3.87 7.35 7.04
C VAL A 86 3.84 8.87 7.20
N ASP A 87 3.62 9.60 6.11
CA ASP A 87 3.50 11.05 6.13
C ASP A 87 2.08 11.53 6.55
N GLN A 88 1.88 12.85 6.56
CA GLN A 88 0.61 13.47 6.93
C GLN A 88 -0.58 13.06 6.05
N ASN A 89 -0.32 12.54 4.84
CA ASN A 89 -1.33 12.10 3.89
C ASN A 89 -1.57 10.59 3.93
N GLY A 90 -0.97 9.88 4.90
CA GLY A 90 -1.08 8.42 4.97
C GLY A 90 -0.21 7.70 3.94
N GLN A 91 0.83 8.35 3.42
CA GLN A 91 1.66 7.83 2.33
C GLN A 91 3.06 7.48 2.80
N ARG A 92 3.66 6.48 2.17
CA ARG A 92 5.05 6.09 2.40
C ARG A 92 5.87 6.38 1.15
N ARG A 93 6.97 7.12 1.32
CA ARG A 93 7.94 7.34 0.25
C ARG A 93 8.73 6.07 -0.02
N GLY A 94 8.98 5.78 -1.27
CA GLY A 94 9.78 4.64 -1.69
C GLY A 94 10.55 4.93 -2.98
N TYR A 95 11.47 4.02 -3.28
CA TYR A 95 12.13 3.97 -4.57
C TYR A 95 12.45 2.53 -4.94
N VAL A 96 12.55 2.30 -6.24
CA VAL A 96 13.09 1.06 -6.80
C VAL A 96 14.24 1.39 -7.73
N LEU A 97 15.31 0.60 -7.68
CA LEU A 97 16.48 0.69 -8.55
C LEU A 97 16.46 -0.49 -9.52
N LEU A 98 16.36 -0.19 -10.80
CA LEU A 98 16.06 -1.14 -11.87
C LEU A 98 17.19 -1.14 -12.90
N LYS A 99 17.54 -2.29 -13.48
CA LYS A 99 18.49 -2.34 -14.59
C LYS A 99 17.97 -1.54 -15.78
N LYS A 100 18.82 -0.70 -16.36
CA LYS A 100 18.43 0.26 -17.40
C LYS A 100 17.87 -0.41 -18.66
N ASP A 101 18.45 -1.53 -19.08
CA ASP A 101 18.04 -2.22 -20.31
C ASP A 101 16.64 -2.86 -20.24
N SER A 102 16.11 -3.03 -19.03
CA SER A 102 14.86 -3.75 -18.77
C SER A 102 13.93 -3.02 -17.80
N TYR A 103 14.15 -1.72 -17.57
CA TYR A 103 13.57 -1.01 -16.44
C TYR A 103 12.03 -0.98 -16.47
N LEU A 104 11.39 -0.83 -17.63
CA LEU A 104 9.92 -0.81 -17.73
C LEU A 104 9.29 -2.15 -17.33
N SER A 105 9.86 -3.26 -17.78
CA SER A 105 9.40 -4.61 -17.42
C SER A 105 9.59 -4.88 -15.92
N ALA A 106 10.75 -4.48 -15.40
CA ALA A 106 11.08 -4.64 -13.98
C ALA A 106 10.20 -3.73 -13.10
N LEU A 107 9.85 -2.53 -13.57
CA LEU A 107 8.91 -1.63 -12.91
C LEU A 107 7.51 -2.25 -12.87
N SER A 108 7.00 -2.76 -13.99
CA SER A 108 5.71 -3.46 -14.03
C SER A 108 5.67 -4.63 -13.04
N THR A 109 6.74 -5.42 -12.98
CA THR A 109 6.87 -6.54 -12.04
C THR A 109 6.87 -6.03 -10.59
N THR A 110 7.62 -4.96 -10.31
CA THR A 110 7.66 -4.33 -8.98
C THR A 110 6.26 -3.91 -8.51
N LEU A 111 5.47 -3.28 -9.39
CA LEU A 111 4.12 -2.82 -9.07
C LEU A 111 3.15 -3.98 -8.81
N ASN A 112 3.30 -5.08 -9.54
CA ASN A 112 2.55 -6.32 -9.30
C ASN A 112 2.92 -6.98 -7.97
N ILE A 113 4.22 -7.04 -7.61
CA ILE A 113 4.69 -7.55 -6.31
C ILE A 113 4.08 -6.72 -5.17
N LEU A 114 4.11 -5.40 -5.34
CA LEU A 114 3.50 -4.46 -4.40
C LEU A 114 1.97 -4.51 -4.40
N LYS A 115 1.34 -5.28 -5.31
CA LYS A 115 -0.11 -5.38 -5.46
C LYS A 115 -0.78 -4.02 -5.68
N VAL A 116 -0.09 -3.10 -6.37
CA VAL A 116 -0.65 -1.80 -6.74
C VAL A 116 -1.84 -2.01 -7.66
N LYS A 117 -2.96 -1.33 -7.37
CA LYS A 117 -4.18 -1.36 -8.17
C LYS A 117 -4.31 -0.13 -9.06
N GLU A 118 -3.93 1.01 -8.52
CA GLU A 118 -4.05 2.31 -9.18
C GLU A 118 -2.75 3.09 -9.09
N ILE A 119 -2.49 3.89 -10.11
CA ILE A 119 -1.33 4.78 -10.17
C ILE A 119 -1.85 6.17 -10.49
N ASP A 120 -1.49 7.12 -9.64
CA ASP A 120 -1.81 8.53 -9.81
C ASP A 120 -0.56 9.27 -10.23
N VAL A 121 -0.57 9.74 -11.48
CA VAL A 121 0.53 10.47 -12.10
C VAL A 121 0.03 11.86 -12.41
N ASP A 122 0.60 12.88 -11.75
CA ASP A 122 0.21 14.28 -11.98
C ASP A 122 -1.31 14.53 -11.87
N ASN A 123 -2.00 13.87 -10.92
CA ASN A 123 -3.46 13.88 -10.72
C ASN A 123 -4.28 13.12 -11.79
N LYS A 124 -3.64 12.27 -12.58
CA LYS A 124 -4.30 11.37 -13.53
C LYS A 124 -4.20 9.93 -13.03
N ILE A 125 -5.35 9.31 -12.80
CA ILE A 125 -5.45 7.90 -12.40
C ILE A 125 -5.33 7.01 -13.64
N THR A 126 -4.47 6.01 -13.55
CA THR A 126 -4.27 4.95 -14.54
C THR A 126 -4.01 3.61 -13.84
N ASP A 127 -4.18 2.51 -14.55
CA ASP A 127 -3.70 1.20 -14.12
C ASP A 127 -2.20 1.03 -14.43
N ILE A 128 -1.63 -0.11 -14.04
CA ILE A 128 -0.22 -0.46 -14.29
C ILE A 128 0.08 -0.43 -15.79
N ALA A 129 -0.77 -1.02 -16.63
CA ALA A 129 -0.50 -1.12 -18.07
C ALA A 129 -0.45 0.27 -18.73
N GLY A 130 -1.42 1.13 -18.42
CA GLY A 130 -1.46 2.50 -18.91
C GLY A 130 -0.29 3.33 -18.40
N TYR A 131 0.15 3.14 -17.15
CA TYR A 131 1.35 3.81 -16.65
C TYR A 131 2.61 3.38 -17.37
N ILE A 132 2.81 2.07 -17.58
CA ILE A 132 3.97 1.56 -18.30
C ILE A 132 3.99 2.07 -19.75
N GLU A 133 2.83 2.14 -20.41
CA GLU A 133 2.72 2.72 -21.75
C GLU A 133 3.08 4.21 -21.75
N MET A 134 2.65 4.97 -20.74
CA MET A 134 3.04 6.36 -20.60
C MET A 134 4.55 6.52 -20.44
N CYS A 135 5.26 5.57 -19.82
CA CYS A 135 6.71 5.64 -19.57
C CYS A 135 7.60 5.20 -20.73
N LYS A 136 7.04 4.68 -21.82
CA LYS A 136 7.79 4.42 -23.07
C LYS A 136 8.13 5.72 -23.79
#